data_AF-A0A1J3CF26-F1
#
_entry.id   AF-A0A1J3CF26-F1
#
_cell.length_a   1.000
_cell.length_b   1.000
_cell.length_c   1.000
_cell.angle_alpha   90.00
_cell.angle_beta   90.00
_cell.angle_gamma   90.00
#
_symmetry.space_group_name_H-M   'P 1'
#
loop_
_entity.id
_entity.type
_entity.pdbx_description
1 polymer ?
#
loop_
_entity_poly.entity_id
_entity_poly.type
_entity_poly.pdbx_seq_one_letter_code
_entity_poly.pdbx_strand_id
1 'polypeptide(L)'
;DRLFYHCSSCNFSLDMRCVLHPPPKSLLDVKTHEHTLTLLPRLVSFTCNACGLNGDRSPYICVQCDFMIHQDCVGLPRLININRHDHRISRTSVLGVVNSVCGVCRKKVDWTCGGYTCHKCPG
;
A
#
# COMPACT_ATOMS: atom_id res chain seq x y z
N ASP A 1 -24.97 -10.21 -14.28
CA ASP A 1 -23.84 -10.83 -15.01
C ASP A 1 -22.58 -10.00 -14.90
N ARG A 2 -21.45 -10.63 -14.59
CA ARG A 2 -20.14 -9.97 -14.49
C ARG A 2 -19.31 -10.38 -15.71
N LEU A 3 -19.11 -9.46 -16.64
CA LEU A 3 -18.37 -9.71 -17.88
C LEU A 3 -16.86 -9.62 -17.62
N PHE A 4 -16.09 -10.50 -18.26
CA PHE A 4 -14.63 -10.56 -18.18
C PHE A 4 -14.01 -10.81 -19.55
N TYR A 5 -12.81 -10.25 -19.78
CA TYR A 5 -11.93 -10.64 -20.87
C TYR A 5 -11.11 -11.85 -20.41
N HIS A 6 -11.01 -12.88 -21.25
CA HIS A 6 -10.15 -14.04 -21.00
C HIS A 6 -9.27 -14.30 -22.22
N CYS A 7 -7.96 -14.39 -22.00
CA CYS A 7 -7.00 -14.84 -23.00
C CYS A 7 -6.59 -16.27 -22.66
N SER A 8 -7.05 -17.24 -23.46
CA SER A 8 -6.72 -18.66 -23.24
C SER A 8 -5.25 -18.97 -23.47
N SER A 9 -4.59 -18.32 -24.43
CA SER A 9 -3.16 -18.52 -24.70
C SER A 9 -2.27 -18.11 -23.52
N CYS A 10 -2.64 -17.02 -22.82
CA CYS A 10 -1.90 -16.52 -21.66
C CYS A 10 -2.47 -17.02 -20.32
N ASN A 11 -3.54 -17.82 -20.35
CA ASN A 11 -4.35 -18.22 -19.20
C ASN A 11 -4.63 -17.09 -18.21
N PHE A 12 -5.13 -15.97 -18.73
CA PHE A 12 -5.28 -14.73 -17.97
C PHE A 12 -6.68 -14.14 -18.15
N SER A 13 -7.28 -13.68 -17.04
CA SER A 13 -8.62 -13.12 -17.02
C SER A 13 -8.64 -11.74 -16.36
N LEU A 14 -9.41 -10.81 -16.93
CA LEU A 14 -9.61 -9.45 -16.42
C LEU A 14 -11.10 -9.10 -16.33
N ASP A 15 -11.50 -8.44 -15.26
CA ASP A 15 -12.82 -7.79 -15.14
C ASP A 15 -12.95 -6.75 -16.26
N MET A 16 -14.10 -6.69 -16.94
CA MET A 16 -14.31 -5.72 -18.03
C MET A 16 -14.08 -4.26 -17.61
N ARG A 17 -14.32 -3.91 -16.33
CA ARG A 17 -14.00 -2.56 -15.83
C ARG A 17 -12.51 -2.30 -15.82
N CYS A 18 -11.67 -3.31 -15.53
CA CYS A 18 -10.21 -3.17 -15.61
C CYS A 18 -9.71 -3.06 -17.06
N VAL A 19 -10.46 -3.60 -18.04
CA VAL A 19 -10.15 -3.42 -19.47
C VAL A 19 -10.48 -2.00 -19.92
N LEU A 20 -11.64 -1.48 -19.52
CA LEU A 20 -12.11 -0.14 -19.88
C LEU A 20 -11.39 0.98 -19.11
N HIS A 21 -11.03 0.70 -17.86
CA HIS A 21 -10.37 1.63 -16.95
C HIS A 21 -9.11 0.99 -16.37
N PRO A 22 -8.07 0.77 -17.19
CA PRO A 22 -6.84 0.19 -16.71
C PRO A 22 -6.16 1.13 -15.71
N PRO A 23 -5.64 0.61 -14.59
CA PRO A 23 -4.79 1.41 -13.72
C PRO A 23 -3.54 1.89 -14.47
N PRO A 24 -2.97 3.05 -14.09
CA PRO A 24 -1.74 3.54 -14.70
C PRO A 24 -0.60 2.52 -14.63
N LYS A 25 0.13 2.33 -15.72
CA LYS A 25 1.26 1.37 -15.75
C LYS A 25 2.40 1.80 -14.82
N SER A 26 2.59 3.10 -14.65
CA SER A 26 3.58 3.68 -13.76
C SER A 26 2.99 4.88 -13.04
N LEU A 27 3.45 5.10 -11.81
CA LEU A 27 3.03 6.18 -10.94
C LEU A 27 4.27 6.82 -10.32
N LEU A 28 4.49 8.11 -10.60
CA LEU A 28 5.40 8.93 -9.79
C LEU A 28 4.55 9.64 -8.75
N ASP A 29 4.53 9.09 -7.54
CA ASP A 29 3.91 9.74 -6.39
C ASP A 29 4.92 9.83 -5.26
N VAL A 30 5.71 10.91 -5.29
CA VAL A 30 6.70 11.24 -4.23
C VAL A 30 6.01 11.29 -2.86
N LYS A 31 4.70 11.63 -2.86
CA LYS A 31 3.63 11.10 -1.98
C LYS A 31 3.90 9.95 -1.01
N THR A 32 4.25 8.87 -1.66
CA THR A 32 4.06 7.50 -1.24
C THR A 32 5.38 6.78 -1.31
N HIS A 33 6.16 7.07 -2.34
CA HIS A 33 7.51 6.55 -2.50
C HIS A 33 8.33 7.52 -3.38
N GLU A 34 9.62 7.67 -3.08
CA GLU A 34 10.49 8.65 -3.76
C GLU A 34 10.76 8.27 -5.22
N HIS A 35 10.69 6.99 -5.56
CA HIS A 35 10.87 6.49 -6.92
C HIS A 35 9.55 6.22 -7.64
N THR A 36 9.61 6.15 -8.96
CA THR A 36 8.49 5.69 -9.79
C THR A 36 8.11 4.26 -9.44
N LEU A 37 6.83 4.05 -9.16
CA LEU A 37 6.24 2.73 -8.97
C LEU A 37 5.72 2.21 -10.29
N THR A 38 5.93 0.92 -10.57
CA THR A 38 5.42 0.24 -11.77
C THR A 38 4.39 -0.80 -11.36
N LEU A 39 3.27 -0.86 -12.08
CA LEU A 39 2.26 -1.89 -11.87
C LEU A 39 2.80 -3.25 -12.34
N LEU A 40 2.74 -4.26 -11.46
CA LEU A 40 3.04 -5.64 -11.81
C LEU A 40 1.73 -6.42 -11.94
N PRO A 41 1.10 -6.55 -13.12
CA PRO A 41 -0.22 -7.17 -13.29
C PRO A 41 -0.15 -8.71 -13.23
N ARG A 42 0.23 -9.25 -12.07
CA ARG A 42 0.37 -10.69 -11.80
C ARG A 42 -0.35 -11.07 -10.52
N LEU A 43 -0.76 -12.34 -10.45
CA LEU A 43 -1.17 -13.00 -9.22
C LEU A 43 0.10 -13.28 -8.42
N VAL A 44 0.34 -12.49 -7.37
CA VAL A 44 1.51 -12.59 -6.52
C VAL A 44 1.09 -12.25 -5.10
N SER A 45 1.48 -13.09 -4.14
CA SER A 45 1.32 -12.79 -2.73
C SER A 45 2.45 -11.87 -2.28
N PHE A 46 2.09 -10.79 -1.60
CA PHE A 46 3.04 -9.81 -1.06
C PHE A 46 2.50 -9.18 0.22
N THR A 47 3.38 -8.58 1.02
CA THR A 47 2.99 -7.74 2.15
C THR A 47 3.11 -6.28 1.74
N CYS A 48 2.05 -5.50 1.91
CA CYS A 48 2.04 -4.10 1.52
C CYS A 48 2.86 -3.25 2.49
N ASN A 49 3.88 -2.56 1.99
CA ASN A 49 4.74 -1.70 2.80
C ASN A 49 4.00 -0.49 3.41
N ALA A 50 2.79 -0.15 2.93
CA ALA A 50 2.04 1.00 3.47
C ALA A 50 1.08 0.63 4.62
N CYS A 51 0.48 -0.57 4.58
CA CYS A 51 -0.55 -0.97 5.56
C CYS A 51 -0.20 -2.25 6.34
N GLY A 52 0.86 -2.97 5.96
CA GLY A 52 1.28 -4.23 6.57
C GLY A 52 0.34 -5.41 6.33
N LEU A 53 -0.69 -5.25 5.48
CA LEU A 53 -1.60 -6.34 5.13
C LEU A 53 -1.15 -7.05 3.86
N ASN A 54 -1.49 -8.34 3.77
CA ASN A 54 -1.19 -9.14 2.59
C ASN A 54 -2.06 -8.71 1.39
N GLY A 55 -1.44 -8.63 0.22
CA GLY A 55 -2.12 -8.59 -1.08
C GLY A 55 -1.80 -9.84 -1.89
N ASP A 56 -2.65 -10.15 -2.86
CA ASP A 56 -2.56 -11.37 -3.68
C ASP A 56 -2.51 -11.10 -5.19
N ARG A 57 -2.56 -9.83 -5.59
CA ARG A 57 -2.60 -9.43 -6.99
C ARG A 57 -2.13 -8.01 -7.23
N SER A 58 -1.52 -7.84 -8.39
CA SER A 58 -1.33 -6.56 -9.05
C SER A 58 -0.77 -5.43 -8.17
N PRO A 59 0.35 -5.63 -7.42
CA PRO A 59 0.98 -4.56 -6.67
C PRO A 59 1.58 -3.50 -7.59
N TYR A 60 1.73 -2.30 -7.05
CA TYR A 60 2.72 -1.35 -7.53
C TYR A 60 4.05 -1.64 -6.86
N ILE A 61 5.12 -1.71 -7.64
CA ILE A 61 6.45 -2.08 -7.16
C ILE A 61 7.50 -1.01 -7.49
N CYS A 62 8.46 -0.82 -6.58
CA CYS A 62 9.76 -0.23 -6.90
C CYS A 62 10.84 -1.31 -6.73
N VAL A 63 11.45 -1.72 -7.84
CA VAL A 63 12.49 -2.76 -7.83
C VAL A 63 13.74 -2.28 -7.07
N GLN A 64 14.07 -0.99 -7.16
CA GLN A 64 15.26 -0.41 -6.53
C GLN A 64 15.21 -0.47 -5.00
N CYS A 65 14.01 -0.41 -4.43
CA CYS A 65 13.79 -0.36 -2.98
C CYS A 65 13.14 -1.63 -2.42
N ASP A 66 12.90 -2.65 -3.24
CA ASP A 66 12.08 -3.82 -2.89
C ASP A 66 10.74 -3.42 -2.24
N PHE A 67 10.12 -2.36 -2.77
CA PHE A 67 8.90 -1.78 -2.22
C PHE A 67 7.69 -2.28 -2.99
N MET A 68 6.67 -2.77 -2.29
CA MET A 68 5.41 -3.26 -2.84
C MET A 68 4.22 -2.62 -2.11
N ILE A 69 3.25 -2.09 -2.85
CA ILE A 69 2.09 -1.42 -2.29
C ILE A 69 0.81 -1.85 -3.01
N HIS A 70 -0.29 -1.99 -2.27
CA HIS A 70 -1.62 -2.15 -2.89
C HIS A 70 -1.96 -0.92 -3.74
N GLN A 71 -2.73 -1.11 -4.81
CA GLN A 71 -3.20 0.00 -5.65
C GLN A 71 -3.99 1.03 -4.82
N ASP A 72 -4.88 0.55 -3.95
CA ASP A 72 -5.68 1.40 -3.06
C ASP A 72 -4.83 2.11 -1.98
N CYS A 73 -3.66 1.56 -1.66
CA CYS A 73 -2.77 2.14 -0.66
C CYS A 73 -1.93 3.31 -1.19
N VAL A 74 -1.83 3.48 -2.52
CA VAL A 74 -1.12 4.63 -3.12
C VAL A 74 -1.78 5.94 -2.71
N GLY A 75 -3.11 5.97 -2.64
CA GLY A 75 -3.87 7.17 -2.25
C GLY A 75 -3.94 7.42 -0.75
N LEU A 76 -3.28 6.61 0.09
CA LEU A 76 -3.40 6.78 1.54
C LEU A 76 -2.90 8.18 1.97
N PRO A 77 -3.68 8.90 2.79
CA PRO A 77 -3.35 10.26 3.20
C PRO A 77 -2.05 10.31 4.00
N ARG A 78 -1.18 11.27 3.68
CA ARG A 78 0.06 11.51 4.46
C ARG A 78 -0.21 11.95 5.89
N LEU A 79 -1.32 12.66 6.12
CA LEU A 79 -1.69 13.23 7.41
C LEU A 79 -3.15 12.90 7.69
N ILE A 80 -3.42 12.24 8.81
CA ILE A 80 -4.78 11.93 9.25
C ILE A 80 -5.06 12.55 10.61
N ASN A 81 -6.35 12.74 10.87
CA ASN A 81 -6.87 13.04 12.20
C ASN A 81 -7.74 11.86 12.63
N ILE A 82 -7.55 11.38 13.86
CA ILE A 82 -8.32 10.27 14.41
C ILE A 82 -9.03 10.75 15.68
N ASN A 83 -10.28 10.34 15.88
CA ASN A 83 -11.06 10.76 17.06
C ASN A 83 -10.45 10.32 18.41
N ARG A 84 -9.48 9.38 18.38
CA ARG A 84 -8.80 8.84 19.55
C ARG A 84 -7.45 9.53 19.84
N HIS A 85 -7.10 10.58 19.09
CA HIS A 85 -5.86 11.33 19.28
C HIS A 85 -6.00 12.78 18.77
N ASP A 86 -5.74 13.75 19.66
CA ASP A 86 -5.92 15.19 19.38
C ASP A 86 -4.96 15.79 18.34
N HIS A 87 -3.88 15.11 18.00
CA HIS A 87 -2.88 15.60 17.05
C HIS A 87 -3.01 14.89 15.72
N ARG A 88 -2.70 15.62 14.64
CA ARG A 88 -2.51 15.01 13.33
C ARG A 88 -1.34 14.03 13.39
N ILE A 89 -1.57 12.82 12.92
CA ILE A 89 -0.54 11.80 12.78
C ILE A 89 -0.14 11.68 11.31
N SER A 90 1.15 11.49 11.07
CA SER A 90 1.72 11.43 9.74
C SER A 90 2.17 10.02 9.39
N ARG A 91 2.04 9.66 8.12
CA ARG A 91 2.55 8.41 7.58
C ARG A 91 4.08 8.42 7.65
N THR A 92 4.66 7.36 8.20
CA THR A 92 6.10 7.07 8.18
C THR A 92 6.34 5.75 7.44
N SER A 93 7.40 5.69 6.65
CA SER A 93 7.79 4.50 5.87
C SER A 93 8.52 3.46 6.72
N VAL A 94 9.13 3.86 7.84
CA VAL A 94 9.81 2.96 8.77
C VAL A 94 9.48 3.40 10.19
N LEU A 95 8.87 2.52 10.97
CA LEU A 95 8.73 2.69 12.41
C LEU A 95 10.01 2.15 13.03
N GLY A 96 11.07 2.96 13.10
CA GLY A 96 12.42 2.56 13.58
C GLY A 96 12.50 2.10 15.05
N VAL A 97 11.40 1.64 15.63
CA VAL A 97 11.27 1.20 17.02
C VAL A 97 10.83 -0.26 17.03
N VAL A 98 11.79 -1.14 17.30
CA VAL A 98 11.57 -2.56 17.56
C VAL A 98 10.61 -2.69 18.76
N ASN A 99 9.59 -3.55 18.63
CA ASN A 99 8.53 -3.78 19.63
C ASN A 99 7.44 -2.69 19.79
N SER A 100 7.25 -1.84 18.78
CA SER A 100 6.13 -0.88 18.77
C SER A 100 4.77 -1.57 18.86
N VAL A 101 3.84 -0.96 19.60
CA VAL A 101 2.44 -1.38 19.71
C VAL A 101 1.55 -0.26 19.18
N CYS A 102 0.54 -0.61 18.39
CA CYS A 102 -0.40 0.37 17.86
C CYS A 102 -1.20 1.00 19.00
N GLY A 103 -1.15 2.32 19.15
CA GLY A 103 -1.91 3.04 20.18
C GLY A 103 -3.44 2.90 20.07
N VAL A 104 -3.95 2.52 18.89
CA VAL A 104 -5.39 2.40 18.63
C VAL A 104 -5.92 0.99 18.88
N CYS A 105 -5.28 -0.04 18.31
CA CYS A 105 -5.75 -1.42 18.39
C CYS A 105 -4.96 -2.30 19.37
N ARG A 106 -3.88 -1.76 19.98
CA ARG A 106 -3.01 -2.43 20.96
C ARG A 106 -2.33 -3.71 20.45
N LYS A 107 -2.28 -3.91 19.12
CA LYS A 107 -1.54 -5.02 18.49
C LYS A 107 -0.09 -4.61 18.22
N LYS A 108 0.81 -5.60 18.22
CA LYS A 108 2.20 -5.41 17.77
C LYS A 108 2.21 -4.89 16.34
N VAL A 109 3.07 -3.92 16.07
CA VAL A 109 3.26 -3.36 14.74
C VAL A 109 4.50 -3.99 14.13
N ASP A 110 4.40 -4.42 12.87
CA ASP A 110 5.58 -4.80 12.12
C ASP A 110 6.33 -3.53 11.72
N TRP A 111 7.56 -3.40 12.21
CA TRP A 111 8.41 -2.23 12.00
C TRP A 111 8.99 -2.17 10.58
N THR A 112 8.95 -3.30 9.85
CA THR A 112 9.34 -3.37 8.43
C THR A 112 8.29 -2.73 7.51
N CYS A 113 7.10 -2.46 8.04
CA CYS A 113 5.99 -1.83 7.34
C CYS A 113 5.81 -0.37 7.80
N GLY A 114 5.19 0.42 6.94
CA GLY A 114 4.78 1.78 7.23
C GLY A 114 3.69 1.85 8.29
N GLY A 115 3.56 3.02 8.91
CA GLY A 115 2.56 3.29 9.93
C GLY A 115 2.28 4.78 10.09
N TYR A 116 1.48 5.13 11.09
CA TYR A 116 1.20 6.52 11.44
C TYR A 116 1.78 6.86 12.80
N THR A 117 2.54 7.94 12.89
CA THR A 117 3.14 8.43 14.12
C THR A 117 2.74 9.88 14.39
N CYS A 118 2.61 10.20 15.68
CA CYS A 118 2.47 11.57 16.13
C CYS A 118 3.86 12.13 16.47
N HIS A 119 4.24 13.25 15.86
CA HIS A 119 5.52 13.91 16.16
C HIS A 119 5.42 14.90 17.33
N LYS A 120 4.21 15.14 17.85
CA LYS A 120 3.97 16.07 18.98
C LYS A 120 3.92 15.36 20.33
N CYS A 121 3.63 14.06 20.35
CA CYS A 121 3.56 13.26 21.56
C CYS A 121 4.83 12.43 21.70
N PRO A 122 5.35 12.24 22.92
CA PRO A 122 6.31 11.18 23.19
C PRO A 122 5.69 9.82 22.82
N GLY A 123 6.49 8.95 22.21
CA GLY A 123 6.10 7.58 21.83
C GLY A 123 5.95 6.65 23.00
#